data_AF-A0A7J8ACB5-F1
#
_entry.id   AF-A0A7J8ACB5-F1
#
_cell.length_a   1.000
_cell.length_b   1.000
_cell.length_c   1.000
_cell.angle_alpha   90.00
_cell.angle_beta   90.00
_cell.angle_gamma   90.00
#
_symmetry.space_group_name_H-M   'P 1'
#
loop_
_entity.id
_entity.type
_entity.pdbx_description
1 polymer ?
#
loop_
_entity_poly.entity_id
_entity_poly.type
_entity_poly.pdbx_seq_one_letter_code
_entity_poly.pdbx_strand_id
1 'polypeptide(L)'
;MEPRNDGEGDSEEVKAKVKNKKQGCNNEEVLAVLGHELGHWKLGHTVKNIIISQMNSFLCFFLFAVLIGRKELFAAFGFFESQPTLIGLLIIFQFIFSPYNEVLSFCLTVLSRRFEFQADAFAKKLGKAEDLYSALIKLNKDNLGFPVSDWLFSMWHYSHPPLIERLQALKDPKQD
;
A
#
# COMPACT_ATOMS: atom_id res chain seq x y z
N MET A 1 -17.99 -63.51 8.14
CA MET A 1 -17.77 -62.11 8.57
C MET A 1 -16.84 -61.49 7.56
N GLU A 2 -17.39 -60.80 6.57
CA GLU A 2 -16.57 -59.91 5.72
C GLU A 2 -16.22 -58.66 6.54
N PRO A 3 -14.97 -58.16 6.49
CA PRO A 3 -14.67 -56.86 7.05
C PRO A 3 -15.23 -55.77 6.14
N ARG A 4 -16.00 -54.84 6.72
CA ARG A 4 -16.47 -53.61 6.08
C ARG A 4 -15.28 -52.80 5.58
N ASN A 5 -15.28 -52.51 4.28
CA ASN A 5 -14.34 -51.61 3.64
C ASN A 5 -14.96 -50.21 3.55
N ASP A 6 -15.05 -49.52 4.69
CA ASP A 6 -15.64 -48.19 4.79
C ASP A 6 -14.55 -47.22 5.30
N GLY A 7 -13.83 -46.54 4.39
CA GLY A 7 -12.96 -45.42 4.84
C GLY A 7 -11.97 -44.80 3.87
N GLU A 8 -11.48 -45.50 2.85
CA GLU A 8 -10.36 -44.95 2.04
C GLU A 8 -10.81 -44.05 0.87
N GLY A 9 -11.94 -44.35 0.22
CA GLY A 9 -12.40 -43.64 -0.98
C GLY A 9 -12.78 -42.16 -0.77
N ASP A 10 -13.30 -41.80 0.41
CA ASP A 10 -13.75 -40.44 0.72
C ASP A 10 -12.56 -39.49 0.97
N SER A 11 -11.41 -40.04 1.39
CA SER A 11 -10.23 -39.26 1.76
C SER A 11 -9.38 -38.83 0.55
N GLU A 12 -9.39 -39.59 -0.54
CA GLU A 12 -8.68 -39.22 -1.78
C GLU A 12 -9.47 -38.23 -2.65
N GLU A 13 -10.80 -38.36 -2.71
CA GLU A 13 -11.66 -37.43 -3.44
C GLU A 13 -11.63 -36.02 -2.82
N VAL A 14 -11.64 -35.94 -1.48
CA VAL A 14 -11.48 -34.68 -0.74
C VAL A 14 -10.08 -34.08 -0.97
N LYS A 15 -9.01 -34.89 -0.95
CA LYS A 15 -7.64 -34.44 -1.26
C LYS A 15 -7.49 -33.95 -2.71
N ALA A 16 -8.14 -34.60 -3.66
CA ALA A 16 -8.15 -34.21 -5.07
C ALA A 16 -8.90 -32.89 -5.29
N LYS A 17 -10.05 -32.68 -4.62
CA LYS A 17 -10.78 -31.40 -4.61
C LYS A 17 -9.97 -30.26 -4.00
N VAL A 18 -9.20 -30.53 -2.93
CA VAL A 18 -8.31 -29.52 -2.29
C VAL A 18 -7.14 -29.12 -3.19
N LYS A 19 -6.60 -30.03 -4.01
CA LYS A 19 -5.52 -29.75 -4.97
C LYS A 19 -5.94 -28.85 -6.15
N ASN A 20 -7.24 -28.69 -6.40
CA ASN A 20 -7.77 -27.87 -7.50
C ASN A 20 -7.98 -26.38 -7.14
N LYS A 21 -7.45 -25.90 -6.02
CA LYS A 21 -7.59 -24.49 -5.60
C LYS A 21 -6.67 -23.61 -6.46
N LYS A 22 -7.19 -23.16 -7.60
CA LYS A 22 -6.50 -22.25 -8.53
C LYS A 22 -6.41 -20.84 -7.94
N GLN A 23 -5.33 -20.15 -8.29
CA GLN A 23 -5.09 -18.76 -7.93
C GLN A 23 -6.03 -17.81 -8.69
N GLY A 24 -6.32 -16.65 -8.08
CA GLY A 24 -6.94 -15.52 -8.75
C GLY A 24 -8.41 -15.32 -8.43
N CYS A 25 -8.92 -14.16 -8.80
CA CYS A 25 -10.29 -13.71 -8.55
C CYS A 25 -11.23 -14.12 -9.69
N ASN A 26 -12.51 -14.33 -9.38
CA ASN A 26 -13.56 -14.47 -10.39
C ASN A 26 -13.89 -13.10 -11.02
N ASN A 27 -14.71 -13.07 -12.07
CA ASN A 27 -14.98 -11.82 -12.80
C ASN A 27 -15.64 -10.74 -11.93
N GLU A 28 -16.51 -11.10 -10.99
CA GLU A 28 -17.17 -10.13 -10.10
C GLU A 28 -16.20 -9.56 -9.06
N GLU A 29 -15.34 -10.41 -8.50
CA GLU A 29 -14.23 -10.02 -7.61
C GLU A 29 -13.26 -9.07 -8.33
N VAL A 30 -12.89 -9.38 -9.59
CA VAL A 30 -12.05 -8.51 -10.42
C VAL A 30 -12.74 -7.19 -10.71
N LEU A 31 -14.04 -7.21 -11.02
CA LEU A 31 -14.81 -6.00 -11.29
C LEU A 31 -14.92 -5.10 -10.05
N ALA A 32 -14.97 -5.69 -8.86
CA ALA A 32 -14.96 -4.97 -7.59
C ALA A 32 -13.61 -4.32 -7.30
N VAL A 33 -12.50 -5.03 -7.55
CA VAL A 33 -11.15 -4.46 -7.49
C VAL A 33 -11.01 -3.32 -8.50
N LEU A 34 -11.50 -3.49 -9.73
CA LEU A 34 -11.50 -2.41 -10.72
C LEU A 34 -12.34 -1.20 -10.26
N GLY A 35 -13.46 -1.44 -9.57
CA GLY A 35 -14.24 -0.39 -8.93
C GLY A 35 -13.44 0.41 -7.90
N HIS A 36 -12.62 -0.26 -7.09
CA HIS A 36 -11.68 0.38 -6.16
C HIS A 36 -10.62 1.22 -6.91
N GLU A 37 -9.99 0.68 -7.95
CA GLU A 37 -9.02 1.41 -8.79
C GLU A 37 -9.63 2.66 -9.45
N LEU A 38 -10.85 2.53 -9.97
CA LEU A 38 -11.63 3.66 -10.50
C LEU A 38 -11.99 4.67 -9.41
N GLY A 39 -12.08 4.25 -8.15
CA GLY A 39 -12.22 5.13 -6.99
C GLY A 39 -11.03 6.07 -6.83
N HIS A 40 -9.79 5.57 -6.97
CA HIS A 40 -8.59 6.41 -6.93
C HIS A 40 -8.61 7.49 -8.03
N TRP A 41 -9.04 7.10 -9.23
CA TRP A 41 -9.19 8.04 -10.34
C TRP A 41 -10.30 9.05 -10.08
N LYS A 42 -11.51 8.59 -9.74
CA LYS A 42 -12.70 9.44 -9.57
C LYS A 42 -12.56 10.44 -8.44
N LEU A 43 -11.88 10.06 -7.35
CA LEU A 43 -11.62 10.93 -6.20
C LEU A 43 -10.34 11.78 -6.36
N GLY A 44 -9.65 11.67 -7.50
CA GLY A 44 -8.49 12.47 -7.84
C GLY A 44 -7.26 12.19 -6.97
N HIS A 45 -7.12 10.97 -6.43
CA HIS A 45 -5.95 10.59 -5.61
C HIS A 45 -4.64 10.73 -6.42
N THR A 46 -4.66 10.31 -7.69
CA THR A 46 -3.51 10.46 -8.60
C THR A 46 -3.12 11.92 -8.78
N VAL A 47 -4.10 12.81 -9.01
CA VAL A 47 -3.83 14.25 -9.19
C VAL A 47 -3.29 14.87 -7.90
N LYS A 48 -3.84 14.51 -6.73
CA LYS A 48 -3.33 14.95 -5.43
C LYS A 48 -1.87 14.51 -5.23
N ASN A 49 -1.53 13.25 -5.53
CA ASN A 49 -0.15 12.76 -5.43
C ASN A 49 0.79 13.50 -6.38
N ILE A 50 0.36 13.79 -7.61
CA ILE A 50 1.15 14.59 -8.55
C ILE A 50 1.41 15.98 -7.96
N ILE A 51 0.37 16.70 -7.51
CA ILE A 51 0.52 18.04 -6.91
C ILE A 51 1.47 18.01 -5.71
N ILE A 52 1.28 17.07 -4.78
CA ILE A 52 2.14 16.93 -3.59
C ILE A 52 3.60 16.68 -4.01
N SER A 53 3.84 15.79 -4.97
CA SER A 53 5.19 15.47 -5.45
C SER A 53 5.87 16.67 -6.12
N GLN A 54 5.13 17.46 -6.92
CA GLN A 54 5.68 18.66 -7.57
C GLN A 54 5.96 19.77 -6.56
N MET A 55 5.08 19.99 -5.57
CA MET A 55 5.32 20.95 -4.50
C MET A 55 6.54 20.56 -3.65
N ASN A 56 6.67 19.28 -3.30
CA ASN A 56 7.83 18.76 -2.59
C ASN A 56 9.11 18.94 -3.41
N SER A 57 9.09 18.57 -4.69
CA SER A 57 10.24 18.74 -5.59
C SER A 57 10.69 20.20 -5.68
N PHE A 58 9.74 21.13 -5.87
CA PHE A 58 10.02 22.55 -5.87
C PHE A 58 10.66 23.02 -4.55
N LEU A 59 10.10 22.62 -3.42
CA LEU A 59 10.65 22.95 -2.09
C LEU A 59 12.07 22.41 -1.91
N CYS A 60 12.30 21.15 -2.28
CA CYS A 60 13.63 20.52 -2.18
C CYS A 60 14.65 21.25 -3.05
N PHE A 61 14.33 21.57 -4.32
CA PHE A 61 15.23 22.31 -5.19
C PHE A 61 15.45 23.76 -4.74
N PHE A 62 14.44 24.41 -4.18
CA PHE A 62 14.57 25.73 -3.57
C PHE A 62 15.54 25.69 -2.38
N LEU A 63 15.35 24.76 -1.45
CA LEU A 63 16.24 24.60 -0.29
C LEU A 63 17.64 24.16 -0.70
N PHE A 64 17.77 23.32 -1.73
CA PHE A 64 19.06 22.98 -2.32
C PHE A 64 19.79 24.23 -2.81
N ALA A 65 19.11 25.12 -3.56
CA ALA A 65 19.71 26.37 -4.03
C ALA A 65 20.18 27.27 -2.87
N VAL A 66 19.48 27.25 -1.73
CA VAL A 66 19.87 27.97 -0.51
C VAL A 66 21.10 27.34 0.17
N LEU A 67 21.19 26.01 0.19
CA LEU A 67 22.18 25.26 0.98
C LEU A 67 23.47 24.93 0.20
N ILE A 68 23.43 24.85 -1.12
CA ILE A 68 24.56 24.38 -1.95
C ILE A 68 25.84 25.22 -1.81
N GLY A 69 25.73 26.50 -1.45
CA GLY A 69 26.88 27.38 -1.24
C GLY A 69 27.66 27.13 0.06
N ARG A 70 27.12 26.31 0.98
CA ARG A 70 27.68 26.08 2.32
C ARG A 70 28.81 25.03 2.27
N LYS A 71 30.06 25.48 2.29
CA LYS A 71 31.26 24.63 2.22
C LYS A 71 31.34 23.60 3.35
N GLU A 72 30.82 23.95 4.52
CA GLU A 72 30.76 23.08 5.69
C GLU A 72 29.96 21.79 5.45
N LEU A 73 28.94 21.83 4.59
CA LEU A 73 28.15 20.65 4.23
C LEU A 73 28.99 19.65 3.43
N PHE A 74 29.91 20.14 2.59
CA PHE A 74 30.83 19.30 1.84
C PHE A 74 31.98 18.78 2.72
N ALA A 75 32.54 19.65 3.55
CA ALA A 75 33.64 19.31 4.45
C ALA A 75 33.24 18.21 5.46
N ALA A 76 31.99 18.21 5.94
CA ALA A 76 31.47 17.16 6.82
C ALA A 76 31.53 15.75 6.22
N PHE A 77 31.58 15.64 4.89
CA PHE A 77 31.67 14.39 4.14
C PHE A 77 33.03 14.19 3.44
N GLY A 78 34.07 14.94 3.86
CA GLY A 78 35.44 14.78 3.36
C GLY A 78 35.75 15.53 2.06
N PHE A 79 34.87 16.43 1.61
CA PHE A 79 35.10 17.25 0.41
C PHE A 79 35.60 18.64 0.81
N PHE A 80 36.93 18.81 0.87
CA PHE A 80 37.57 20.06 1.29
C PHE A 80 37.97 20.98 0.12
N GLU A 81 38.48 20.39 -0.97
CA GLU A 81 39.09 21.13 -2.09
C GLU A 81 38.09 21.46 -3.21
N SER A 82 36.98 20.74 -3.30
CA SER A 82 36.01 20.90 -4.39
C SER A 82 34.58 20.73 -3.89
N GLN A 83 33.62 21.31 -4.63
CA GLN A 83 32.20 21.25 -4.33
C GLN A 83 31.41 20.75 -5.55
N PRO A 84 31.55 19.46 -5.95
CA PRO A 84 30.86 18.96 -7.13
C PRO A 84 29.34 19.01 -6.93
N THR A 85 28.60 19.57 -7.90
CA THR A 85 27.15 19.75 -7.80
C THR A 85 26.40 18.45 -7.49
N LEU A 86 26.80 17.33 -8.12
CA LEU A 86 26.20 16.03 -7.89
C LEU A 86 26.40 15.54 -6.44
N ILE A 87 27.57 15.80 -5.86
CA ILE A 87 27.87 15.47 -4.46
C ILE A 87 27.05 16.36 -3.52
N GLY A 88 26.88 17.64 -3.86
CA GLY A 88 25.99 18.54 -3.12
C GLY A 88 24.55 18.05 -3.11
N LEU A 89 24.04 17.56 -4.26
CA LEU A 89 22.70 16.97 -4.36
C LEU A 89 22.57 15.73 -3.46
N LEU A 90 23.55 14.82 -3.52
CA LEU A 90 23.59 13.63 -2.68
C LEU A 90 23.56 14.00 -1.20
N ILE A 91 24.45 14.90 -0.77
CA ILE A 91 24.57 15.29 0.63
C ILE A 91 23.28 15.95 1.13
N ILE A 92 22.76 16.91 0.37
CA ILE A 92 21.61 17.71 0.81
C ILE A 92 20.34 16.84 0.81
N PHE A 93 20.05 16.11 -0.27
CA PHE A 93 18.80 15.36 -0.38
C PHE A 93 18.78 14.08 0.47
N GLN A 94 19.90 13.38 0.62
CA GLN A 94 19.91 12.11 1.37
C GLN A 94 20.25 12.30 2.84
N PHE A 95 21.17 13.20 3.19
CA PHE A 95 21.62 13.35 4.57
C PHE A 95 20.98 14.55 5.26
N ILE A 96 21.09 15.75 4.69
CA ILE A 96 20.56 16.96 5.33
C ILE A 96 19.04 16.91 5.43
N PHE A 97 18.36 16.42 4.38
CA PHE A 97 16.91 16.26 4.39
C PHE A 97 16.44 14.94 5.00
N SER A 98 17.31 14.09 5.56
CA SER A 98 16.90 12.80 6.13
C SER A 98 15.72 12.93 7.14
N PRO A 99 15.76 13.83 8.14
CA PRO A 99 14.63 13.97 9.07
C PRO A 99 13.34 14.44 8.38
N TYR A 100 13.47 15.35 7.41
CA TYR A 100 12.34 15.83 6.62
C TYR A 100 11.72 14.70 5.79
N ASN A 101 12.55 13.90 5.13
CA ASN A 101 12.12 12.78 4.30
C ASN A 101 11.38 11.73 5.12
N GLU A 102 11.86 11.40 6.32
CA GLU A 102 11.18 10.45 7.22
C GLU A 102 9.80 10.95 7.66
N VAL A 103 9.70 12.22 8.07
CA VAL A 103 8.41 12.83 8.45
C VAL A 103 7.46 12.87 7.26
N LEU A 104 7.93 13.31 6.09
CA LEU A 104 7.12 13.36 4.88
C LEU A 104 6.66 11.96 4.47
N SER A 105 7.55 10.97 4.52
CA SER A 105 7.23 9.56 4.24
C SER A 105 6.10 9.07 5.13
N PHE A 106 6.19 9.30 6.45
CA PHE A 106 5.11 8.96 7.38
C PHE A 106 3.79 9.66 7.05
N CYS A 107 3.82 10.97 6.76
CA CYS A 107 2.61 11.70 6.34
C CYS A 107 1.98 11.12 5.06
N LEU A 108 2.80 10.75 4.08
CA LEU A 108 2.34 10.12 2.84
C LEU A 108 1.80 8.71 3.08
N THR A 109 2.38 7.93 3.98
CA THR A 109 1.84 6.62 4.39
C THR A 109 0.44 6.75 4.99
N VAL A 110 0.25 7.71 5.91
CA VAL A 110 -1.07 7.98 6.52
C VAL A 110 -2.08 8.44 5.45
N LEU A 111 -1.66 9.32 4.54
CA LEU A 111 -2.50 9.79 3.44
C LEU A 111 -2.90 8.64 2.49
N SER A 112 -1.96 7.77 2.15
CA SER A 112 -2.19 6.58 1.33
C SER A 112 -3.24 5.67 1.97
N ARG A 113 -3.12 5.38 3.27
CA ARG A 113 -4.11 4.60 4.02
C ARG A 113 -5.52 5.21 3.94
N ARG A 114 -5.61 6.54 4.03
CA ARG A 114 -6.87 7.26 3.88
C ARG A 114 -7.45 7.12 2.47
N PHE A 115 -6.62 7.18 1.43
CA PHE A 115 -7.06 6.99 0.04
C PHE A 115 -7.60 5.59 -0.21
N GLU A 116 -7.01 4.56 0.39
CA GLU A 116 -7.50 3.18 0.30
C GLU A 116 -8.92 3.03 0.86
N PHE A 117 -9.18 3.56 2.06
CA PHE A 117 -10.53 3.53 2.64
C PHE A 117 -11.54 4.32 1.79
N GLN A 118 -11.12 5.44 1.19
CA GLN A 118 -11.97 6.22 0.30
C GLN A 118 -12.30 5.46 -1.00
N ALA A 119 -11.34 4.72 -1.54
CA ALA A 119 -11.53 3.87 -2.72
C ALA A 119 -12.41 2.64 -2.41
N ASP A 120 -12.23 2.00 -1.25
CA ASP A 120 -13.11 0.93 -0.76
C ASP A 120 -14.55 1.43 -0.58
N ALA A 121 -14.73 2.60 0.03
CA ALA A 121 -16.03 3.24 0.18
C ALA A 121 -16.66 3.60 -1.18
N PHE A 122 -15.85 3.95 -2.18
CA PHE A 122 -16.33 4.19 -3.54
C PHE A 122 -16.84 2.89 -4.20
N ALA A 123 -16.08 1.79 -4.12
CA ALA A 123 -16.54 0.49 -4.62
C ALA A 123 -17.81 0.01 -3.91
N LYS A 124 -17.94 0.27 -2.61
CA LYS A 124 -19.17 0.03 -1.83
C LYS A 124 -20.35 0.84 -2.34
N LYS A 125 -20.15 2.12 -2.71
CA LYS A 125 -21.19 2.95 -3.33
C LYS A 125 -21.64 2.42 -4.70
N LEU A 126 -20.76 1.74 -5.43
CA LEU A 126 -21.09 1.04 -6.68
C LEU A 126 -21.81 -0.31 -6.46
N GLY A 127 -22.10 -0.68 -5.21
CA GLY A 127 -22.78 -1.95 -4.87
C GLY A 127 -21.86 -3.17 -4.92
N LYS A 128 -20.53 -2.98 -4.91
CA LYS A 128 -19.53 -4.05 -5.03
C LYS A 128 -18.85 -4.41 -3.71
N ALA A 129 -19.50 -4.13 -2.57
CA ALA A 129 -18.92 -4.33 -1.25
C ALA A 129 -18.62 -5.81 -0.94
N GLU A 130 -19.58 -6.71 -1.19
CA GLU A 130 -19.44 -8.16 -0.96
C GLU A 130 -18.37 -8.77 -1.88
N ASP A 131 -18.39 -8.40 -3.15
CA ASP A 131 -17.41 -8.86 -4.14
C ASP A 131 -15.99 -8.40 -3.77
N LEU A 132 -15.82 -7.14 -3.33
CA LEU A 132 -14.54 -6.60 -2.88
C LEU A 132 -14.08 -7.27 -1.58
N TYR A 133 -14.99 -7.53 -0.64
CA TYR A 133 -14.70 -8.26 0.59
C TYR A 133 -14.12 -9.65 0.29
N SER A 134 -14.75 -10.41 -0.62
CA SER A 134 -14.26 -11.72 -1.07
C SER A 134 -12.90 -11.59 -1.78
N ALA A 135 -12.77 -10.62 -2.68
CA ALA A 135 -11.54 -10.38 -3.44
C ALA A 135 -10.34 -10.11 -2.52
N LEU A 136 -10.49 -9.25 -1.51
CA LEU A 136 -9.41 -8.92 -0.57
C LEU A 136 -8.93 -10.14 0.22
N ILE A 137 -9.85 -10.99 0.69
CA ILE A 137 -9.50 -12.25 1.38
C ILE A 137 -8.73 -13.18 0.45
N LYS A 138 -9.21 -13.33 -0.79
CA LYS A 138 -8.62 -14.23 -1.77
C LYS A 138 -7.24 -13.77 -2.21
N LEU A 139 -7.07 -12.48 -2.48
CA LEU A 139 -5.78 -11.87 -2.79
C LEU A 139 -4.81 -11.98 -1.61
N ASN A 140 -5.26 -11.75 -0.37
CA ASN A 140 -4.41 -11.92 0.79
C ASN A 140 -3.96 -13.38 0.95
N LYS A 141 -4.87 -14.34 0.76
CA LYS A 141 -4.56 -15.77 0.79
C LYS A 141 -3.55 -16.16 -0.29
N ASP A 142 -3.78 -15.72 -1.53
CA ASP A 142 -2.97 -16.11 -2.68
C ASP A 142 -1.58 -15.46 -2.64
N ASN A 143 -1.44 -14.29 -1.99
CA ASN A 143 -0.16 -13.62 -1.73
C ASN A 143 0.47 -13.97 -0.37
N LEU A 144 -0.11 -14.93 0.38
CA LEU A 144 0.38 -15.36 1.70
C LEU A 144 0.53 -14.20 2.72
N GLY A 145 -0.33 -13.19 2.61
CA GLY A 145 -0.35 -12.06 3.53
C GLY A 145 -0.77 -12.49 4.93
N PHE A 146 0.01 -12.12 5.94
CA PHE A 146 -0.36 -12.38 7.33
C PHE A 146 -1.36 -11.31 7.81
N PRO A 147 -2.60 -11.68 8.21
CA PRO A 147 -3.70 -10.72 8.40
C PRO A 147 -3.63 -9.94 9.72
N VAL A 148 -2.70 -10.28 10.61
CA VAL A 148 -2.50 -9.64 11.91
C VAL A 148 -1.18 -8.91 11.88
N SER A 149 -1.18 -7.63 12.23
CA SER A 149 0.03 -6.81 12.29
C SER A 149 0.04 -6.03 13.59
N ASP A 150 1.25 -5.73 14.09
CA ASP A 150 1.39 -4.80 15.19
C ASP A 150 0.90 -3.41 14.78
N TRP A 151 0.22 -2.72 15.71
CA TRP A 151 -0.44 -1.45 15.44
C TRP A 151 0.56 -0.34 15.15
N LEU A 152 1.73 -0.34 15.80
CA LEU A 152 2.75 0.68 15.61
C LEU A 152 3.51 0.43 14.31
N PHE A 153 3.87 -0.83 14.05
CA PHE A 153 4.52 -1.23 12.81
C PHE A 153 3.66 -0.92 11.58
N SER A 154 2.37 -1.30 11.62
CA SER A 154 1.43 -1.03 10.52
C SER A 154 1.17 0.47 10.36
N MET A 155 1.12 1.24 11.45
CA MET A 155 0.96 2.69 11.39
C MET A 155 2.12 3.37 10.64
N TRP A 156 3.35 2.91 10.85
CA TRP A 156 4.53 3.52 10.24
C TRP A 156 4.82 3.02 8.82
N HIS A 157 4.68 1.72 8.56
CA HIS A 157 5.18 1.10 7.33
C HIS A 157 4.12 0.77 6.28
N TYR A 158 2.85 0.57 6.66
CA TYR A 158 1.86 0.06 5.72
C TYR A 158 1.16 1.19 4.96
N SER A 159 1.43 1.31 3.67
CA SER A 159 0.72 2.23 2.77
C SER A 159 -0.73 1.82 2.52
N HIS A 160 -1.05 0.53 2.70
CA HIS A 160 -2.40 -0.02 2.70
C HIS A 160 -2.81 -0.39 4.13
N PRO A 161 -4.04 -0.06 4.57
CA PRO A 161 -4.52 -0.49 5.88
C PRO A 161 -4.52 -2.03 5.99
N PRO A 162 -4.25 -2.60 7.19
CA PRO A 162 -4.39 -4.03 7.43
C PRO A 162 -5.71 -4.59 6.92
N LEU A 163 -5.68 -5.83 6.41
CA LEU A 163 -6.84 -6.49 5.81
C LEU A 163 -8.09 -6.38 6.68
N ILE A 164 -7.95 -6.67 7.98
CA ILE A 164 -9.08 -6.68 8.92
C ILE A 164 -9.75 -5.31 9.00
N GLU A 165 -8.98 -4.21 8.99
CA GLU A 165 -9.53 -2.84 9.03
C GLU A 165 -10.37 -2.56 7.77
N ARG A 166 -9.89 -2.98 6.59
CA ARG A 166 -10.63 -2.80 5.31
C ARG A 166 -11.92 -3.61 5.27
N LEU A 167 -11.85 -4.87 5.71
CA LEU A 167 -13.02 -5.76 5.77
C LEU A 167 -14.09 -5.22 6.74
N GLN A 168 -13.70 -4.61 7.86
CA GLN A 168 -14.62 -3.95 8.79
C GLN A 168 -15.31 -2.75 8.13
N ALA A 169 -14.55 -1.85 7.48
CA ALA A 169 -15.11 -0.68 6.80
C ALA A 169 -16.11 -1.05 5.68
N LEU A 170 -15.89 -2.18 5.00
CA LEU A 170 -16.82 -2.69 3.98
C LEU A 170 -18.13 -3.20 4.58
N LYS A 171 -18.09 -3.82 5.76
CA LYS A 171 -19.25 -4.39 6.44
C LYS A 171 -20.22 -3.38 7.05
N ASP A 172 -19.74 -2.18 7.39
CA ASP A 172 -20.61 -1.18 8.02
C ASP A 172 -21.85 -0.89 7.14
N PRO A 173 -23.06 -0.74 7.70
CA PRO A 173 -24.24 -0.44 6.90
C PRO A 173 -24.06 0.87 6.12
N LYS A 174 -24.76 1.00 4.98
CA LYS A 174 -24.74 2.24 4.18
C LYS A 174 -25.14 3.41 5.08
N GLN A 175 -24.33 4.48 5.08
CA GLN A 175 -24.76 5.76 5.61
C GLN A 175 -25.77 6.33 4.61
N ASP A 176 -27.05 6.22 4.96
CA ASP A 176 -28.16 6.89 4.29
C ASP A 176 -28.11 8.41 4.53
#